data_AF-A0A7K4LNE5-F1
#
_entry.id   AF-A0A7K4LNE5-F1
#
_cell.length_a   1.000
_cell.length_b   1.000
_cell.length_c   1.000
_cell.angle_alpha   90.00
_cell.angle_beta   90.00
_cell.angle_gamma   90.00
#
_symmetry.space_group_name_H-M   'P 1'
#
loop_
_entity.id
_entity.type
_entity.pdbx_description
1 polymer ?
#
loop_
_entity_poly.entity_id
_entity_poly.type
_entity_poly.pdbx_seq_one_letter_code
_entity_poly.pdbx_strand_id
1 'polypeptide(L)'
;AACAEGAMAGPRALLTKEPAPQTVPVAQLPMKVAEVALNTGPYSSCGLATAGFRTAKYLPHEWHEHHHGLTLEAAVGCDQAERCCLEARGLARSTAAAAQRAQQDSTAALGQRLQDIHFWKAELQKEIEDLDSETGLLGAQKVRLERALDATEVPYAIATDNLLCRERRQHPDLVRDQVEIELLKEAELIRNIQELLKRTLMQAVNQMRLNRDQKEVCEMDWSDKVETYNIDEKCGRYNNQSTNIQFHPGSVKFEESASTPETWSKFSHDNIYRAEREKMASINLRALIDSILHDVSEDLRMQSAAVNEAFAKRCEELEDAKHKLEFYLKNTLKEIGDQEANIAALKQAIKDKETPMKVAQTRLYDRSFRPNVELCRDPAQFR
;
A
#
# COMPACT_ATOMS: atom_id res chain seq x y z
N ALA A 1 2.62 50.94 -18.90
CA ALA A 1 2.88 50.94 -20.35
C ALA A 1 2.25 49.69 -20.95
N ALA A 2 1.32 49.88 -21.90
CA ALA A 2 0.81 48.97 -22.96
C ALA A 2 0.44 47.50 -22.59
N CYS A 3 -0.84 47.09 -22.64
CA CYS A 3 -1.60 46.53 -23.81
C CYS A 3 -1.14 45.09 -24.18
N ALA A 4 -1.95 44.05 -24.37
CA ALA A 4 -3.32 43.86 -24.93
C ALA A 4 -3.90 42.50 -24.41
N GLU A 5 -5.17 42.37 -23.99
CA GLU A 5 -6.41 42.02 -24.73
C GLU A 5 -6.52 40.63 -25.40
N GLY A 6 -7.65 39.94 -25.10
CA GLY A 6 -8.11 38.68 -25.73
C GLY A 6 -8.96 37.82 -24.76
N ALA A 7 -10.18 38.23 -24.40
CA ALA A 7 -11.46 37.93 -25.07
C ALA A 7 -12.15 36.59 -24.65
N MET A 8 -13.21 36.76 -23.84
CA MET A 8 -14.54 36.12 -23.92
C MET A 8 -14.66 34.57 -23.86
N ALA A 9 -15.09 34.07 -22.69
CA ALA A 9 -15.83 32.81 -22.59
C ALA A 9 -17.17 33.09 -21.88
N GLY A 10 -18.26 33.12 -22.65
CA GLY A 10 -19.62 33.29 -22.15
C GLY A 10 -20.15 32.03 -21.43
N PRO A 11 -21.24 32.15 -20.65
CA PRO A 11 -21.83 31.03 -19.93
C PRO A 11 -22.38 29.99 -20.91
N ARG A 12 -21.89 28.76 -20.80
CA ARG A 12 -22.32 27.60 -21.59
C ARG A 12 -23.71 27.19 -21.12
N ALA A 13 -24.73 27.52 -21.91
CA ALA A 13 -26.11 27.13 -21.65
C ALA A 13 -26.24 25.59 -21.65
N LEU A 14 -26.73 25.05 -20.53
CA LEU A 14 -27.13 23.66 -20.39
C LEU A 14 -28.39 23.42 -21.25
N LEU A 15 -28.23 22.69 -22.35
CA LEU A 15 -29.34 22.20 -23.16
C LEU A 15 -29.76 20.81 -22.64
N THR A 16 -30.47 20.79 -21.51
CA THR A 16 -31.31 19.64 -21.15
C THR A 16 -32.66 19.82 -21.85
N LYS A 17 -32.77 19.35 -23.09
CA LYS A 17 -34.07 19.08 -23.72
C LYS A 17 -34.15 17.59 -23.98
N GLU A 18 -35.06 16.93 -23.26
CA GLU A 18 -35.51 15.58 -23.59
C GLU A 18 -35.90 15.52 -25.08
N PRO A 19 -35.57 14.43 -25.81
CA PRO A 19 -36.14 14.21 -27.11
C PRO A 19 -37.63 13.96 -26.96
N ALA A 20 -38.45 14.77 -27.64
CA ALA A 20 -39.89 14.62 -27.65
C ALA A 20 -40.28 13.19 -28.10
N PRO A 21 -41.29 12.55 -27.47
CA PRO A 21 -41.73 11.23 -27.86
C PRO A 21 -42.20 11.24 -29.31
N GLN A 22 -41.48 10.54 -30.19
CA GLN A 22 -41.90 10.29 -31.58
C GLN A 22 -42.90 9.14 -31.65
N THR A 23 -44.00 9.25 -30.92
CA THR A 23 -45.21 8.50 -31.27
C THR A 23 -46.05 9.40 -32.15
N VAL A 24 -45.98 9.18 -33.47
CA VAL A 24 -46.96 9.73 -34.40
C VAL A 24 -48.31 9.17 -33.98
N PRO A 25 -49.29 10.00 -33.56
CA PRO A 25 -50.63 9.50 -33.29
C PRO A 25 -51.17 8.90 -34.59
N VAL A 26 -51.85 7.76 -34.50
CA VAL A 26 -52.61 7.22 -35.63
C VAL A 26 -53.66 8.26 -35.99
N ALA A 27 -53.37 9.08 -37.00
CA ALA A 27 -54.31 10.03 -37.53
C ALA A 27 -55.47 9.22 -38.13
N GLN A 28 -56.61 9.20 -37.45
CA GLN A 28 -57.86 8.82 -38.08
C GLN A 28 -58.12 9.83 -39.19
N LEU A 29 -57.88 9.40 -40.44
CA LEU A 29 -58.21 10.18 -41.62
C LEU A 29 -59.72 10.50 -41.56
N PRO A 30 -60.13 11.77 -41.67
CA PRO A 30 -61.54 12.09 -41.72
C PRO A 30 -62.14 11.50 -43.00
N MET A 31 -63.13 10.63 -42.83
CA MET A 31 -63.95 10.15 -43.93
C MET A 31 -64.74 11.35 -44.45
N LYS A 32 -64.28 11.97 -45.54
CA LYS A 32 -65.03 13.03 -46.23
C LYS A 32 -66.23 12.35 -46.89
N VAL A 33 -67.37 12.36 -46.20
CA VAL A 33 -68.67 12.08 -46.81
C VAL A 33 -68.94 13.23 -47.76
N ALA A 34 -68.86 12.96 -49.07
CA ALA A 34 -69.29 13.92 -50.07
C ALA A 34 -70.82 14.04 -49.98
N GLU A 35 -71.32 15.04 -49.26
CA GLU A 35 -72.70 15.47 -49.42
C GLU A 35 -72.82 16.15 -50.79
N VAL A 36 -73.46 15.45 -51.72
CA VAL A 36 -73.84 16.01 -53.02
C VAL A 36 -74.84 17.14 -52.75
N ALA A 37 -74.49 18.36 -53.17
CA ALA A 37 -75.38 19.51 -53.06
C ALA A 37 -76.68 19.24 -53.85
N LEU A 38 -77.81 19.18 -53.14
CA LEU A 38 -79.13 19.17 -53.76
C LEU A 38 -79.38 20.54 -54.41
N ASN A 39 -79.50 20.55 -55.74
CA ASN A 39 -79.86 21.74 -56.52
C ASN A 39 -81.31 22.16 -56.21
N THR A 40 -81.49 23.15 -55.32
CA THR A 40 -82.78 23.81 -55.03
C THR A 40 -82.97 25.09 -55.85
N GLY A 41 -82.57 25.07 -57.13
CA GLY A 41 -82.80 26.16 -58.07
C GLY A 41 -84.22 26.14 -58.67
N PRO A 42 -84.78 27.29 -59.08
CA PRO A 42 -86.19 27.45 -59.49
C PRO A 42 -86.59 26.78 -60.83
N TYR A 43 -85.72 25.94 -61.41
CA TYR A 43 -86.05 25.06 -62.54
C TYR A 43 -85.86 23.56 -62.22
N SER A 44 -85.78 23.21 -60.93
CA SER A 44 -85.79 21.83 -60.47
C SER A 44 -87.20 21.24 -60.58
N SER A 45 -87.43 20.37 -61.56
CA SER A 45 -88.69 19.63 -61.67
C SER A 45 -88.75 18.48 -60.65
N CYS A 46 -88.77 18.81 -59.36
CA CYS A 46 -89.38 17.94 -58.36
C CYS A 46 -90.90 18.08 -58.49
N GLY A 47 -91.43 17.50 -59.56
CA GLY A 47 -92.86 17.28 -59.71
C GLY A 47 -93.30 16.23 -58.71
N LEU A 48 -94.12 16.64 -57.75
CA LEU A 48 -95.13 15.78 -57.14
C LEU A 48 -95.82 14.99 -58.26
N ALA A 49 -95.49 13.71 -58.41
CA ALA A 49 -96.26 12.79 -59.23
C ALA A 49 -96.09 11.36 -58.70
N THR A 50 -97.19 10.89 -58.12
CA THR A 50 -97.71 9.53 -58.11
C THR A 50 -97.03 8.51 -59.02
N ALA A 51 -96.91 7.29 -58.47
CA ALA A 51 -96.47 6.06 -59.12
C ALA A 51 -96.83 5.93 -60.60
N GLY A 52 -95.82 5.63 -61.44
CA GLY A 52 -96.00 5.21 -62.83
C GLY A 52 -94.89 5.67 -63.77
N PHE A 53 -93.98 4.75 -64.12
CA PHE A 53 -93.13 4.72 -65.32
C PHE A 53 -92.67 6.07 -65.93
N ARG A 54 -91.44 6.50 -65.59
CA ARG A 54 -90.61 7.32 -66.49
C ARG A 54 -89.30 6.60 -66.78
N THR A 55 -89.13 6.16 -68.03
CA THR A 55 -87.81 5.93 -68.63
C THR A 55 -87.15 7.29 -68.83
N ALA A 56 -86.51 7.81 -67.78
CA ALA A 56 -85.70 9.02 -67.86
C ALA A 56 -84.43 8.72 -68.66
N LYS A 57 -84.48 8.89 -69.98
CA LYS A 57 -83.31 8.75 -70.84
C LYS A 57 -82.65 10.12 -70.97
N TYR A 58 -81.42 10.24 -70.49
CA TYR A 58 -80.57 11.43 -70.64
C TYR A 58 -80.41 11.82 -72.12
N LEU A 59 -80.36 13.12 -72.41
CA LEU A 59 -80.00 13.60 -73.75
C LEU A 59 -78.51 13.31 -74.03
N PRO A 60 -78.10 13.06 -75.30
CA PRO A 60 -76.70 12.78 -75.61
C PRO A 60 -75.72 13.85 -75.10
N HIS A 61 -76.12 15.13 -75.08
CA HIS A 61 -75.27 16.20 -74.52
C HIS A 61 -75.12 16.09 -73.00
N GLU A 62 -76.20 15.77 -72.26
CA GLU A 62 -76.17 15.52 -70.81
C GLU A 62 -75.32 14.28 -70.47
N TRP A 63 -75.36 13.25 -71.31
CA TRP A 63 -74.51 12.07 -71.19
C TRP A 63 -73.03 12.41 -71.41
N HIS A 64 -72.72 13.21 -72.45
CA HIS A 64 -71.36 13.67 -72.72
C HIS A 64 -70.82 14.59 -71.61
N GLU A 65 -71.62 15.52 -71.08
CA GLU A 65 -71.22 16.38 -69.97
C GLU A 65 -70.99 15.59 -68.67
N HIS A 66 -71.88 14.65 -68.34
CA HIS A 66 -71.74 13.78 -67.17
C HIS A 66 -70.51 12.85 -67.30
N HIS A 67 -70.30 12.22 -68.47
CA HIS A 67 -69.12 11.39 -68.69
C HIS A 67 -67.84 12.21 -68.71
N HIS A 68 -67.86 13.42 -69.27
CA HIS A 68 -66.72 14.34 -69.23
C HIS A 68 -66.36 14.71 -67.79
N GLY A 69 -67.37 15.06 -66.98
CA GLY A 69 -67.23 15.30 -65.54
C GLY A 69 -66.64 14.10 -64.79
N LEU A 70 -67.15 12.89 -65.04
CA LEU A 70 -66.61 11.65 -64.46
C LEU A 70 -65.15 11.39 -64.84
N THR A 71 -64.77 11.62 -66.11
CA THR A 71 -63.35 11.50 -66.51
C THR A 71 -62.46 12.56 -65.88
N LEU A 72 -62.96 13.78 -65.68
CA LEU A 72 -62.25 14.84 -64.97
C LEU A 72 -62.06 14.50 -63.48
N GLU A 73 -63.10 14.02 -62.81
CA GLU A 73 -63.03 13.55 -61.42
C GLU A 73 -62.09 12.35 -61.26
N ALA A 74 -62.15 11.38 -62.19
CA ALA A 74 -61.22 10.25 -62.21
C ALA A 74 -59.77 10.70 -62.42
N ALA A 75 -59.53 11.66 -63.33
CA ALA A 75 -58.20 12.22 -63.56
C ALA A 75 -57.67 12.94 -62.31
N VAL A 76 -58.48 13.77 -61.64
CA VAL A 76 -58.11 14.43 -60.38
C VAL A 76 -57.83 13.39 -59.27
N GLY A 77 -58.63 12.32 -59.20
CA GLY A 77 -58.42 11.21 -58.27
C GLY A 77 -57.11 10.46 -58.51
N CYS A 78 -56.77 10.17 -59.77
CA CYS A 78 -55.48 9.58 -60.15
C CYS A 78 -54.30 10.50 -59.79
N ASP A 79 -54.39 11.79 -60.12
CA ASP A 79 -53.38 12.80 -59.79
C ASP A 79 -53.12 12.87 -58.27
N GLN A 80 -54.21 12.84 -57.48
CA GLN A 80 -54.12 12.90 -56.03
C GLN A 80 -53.53 11.61 -55.44
N ALA A 81 -53.89 10.44 -55.99
CA ALA A 81 -53.28 9.17 -55.60
C ALA A 81 -51.78 9.12 -55.95
N GLU A 82 -51.38 9.64 -57.11
CA GLU A 82 -49.97 9.73 -57.52
C GLU A 82 -49.18 10.66 -56.59
N ARG A 83 -49.73 11.82 -56.24
CA ARG A 83 -49.15 12.73 -55.24
C ARG A 83 -49.00 12.05 -53.88
N CYS A 84 -50.03 11.36 -53.38
CA CYS A 84 -49.95 10.60 -52.14
C CYS A 84 -48.87 9.51 -52.19
N CYS A 85 -48.73 8.80 -53.32
CA CYS A 85 -47.69 7.79 -53.50
C CYS A 85 -46.29 8.42 -53.51
N LEU A 86 -46.12 9.57 -54.16
CA LEU A 86 -44.85 10.30 -54.19
C LEU A 86 -44.49 10.84 -52.81
N GLU A 87 -45.44 11.39 -52.07
CA GLU A 87 -45.27 11.84 -50.69
C GLU A 87 -44.92 10.66 -49.76
N ALA A 88 -45.64 9.54 -49.85
CA ALA A 88 -45.34 8.34 -49.06
C ALA A 88 -43.94 7.78 -49.36
N ARG A 89 -43.52 7.74 -50.64
CA ARG A 89 -42.15 7.35 -51.03
C ARG A 89 -41.10 8.36 -50.59
N GLY A 90 -41.43 9.65 -50.59
CA GLY A 90 -40.58 10.71 -50.06
C GLY A 90 -40.37 10.55 -48.56
N LEU A 91 -41.46 10.34 -47.81
CA LEU A 91 -41.45 10.10 -46.38
C LEU A 91 -40.68 8.83 -46.04
N ALA A 92 -40.95 7.72 -46.71
CA ALA A 92 -40.25 6.44 -46.49
C ALA A 92 -38.73 6.55 -46.72
N ARG A 93 -38.30 7.29 -47.76
CA ARG A 93 -36.87 7.56 -48.00
C ARG A 93 -36.27 8.43 -46.91
N SER A 94 -36.99 9.47 -46.49
CA SER A 94 -36.55 10.38 -45.43
C SER A 94 -36.42 9.65 -44.08
N THR A 95 -37.40 8.83 -43.71
CA THR A 95 -37.38 8.05 -42.46
C THR A 95 -36.33 6.95 -42.50
N ALA A 96 -36.13 6.27 -43.64
CA ALA A 96 -35.03 5.31 -43.80
C ALA A 96 -33.66 5.97 -43.64
N ALA A 97 -33.45 7.14 -44.26
CA ALA A 97 -32.21 7.89 -44.13
C ALA A 97 -31.99 8.44 -42.70
N ALA A 98 -33.06 8.81 -42.00
CA ALA A 98 -33.01 9.22 -40.59
C ALA A 98 -32.65 8.03 -39.68
N ALA A 99 -33.27 6.87 -39.88
CA ALA A 99 -32.98 5.65 -39.12
C ALA A 99 -31.55 5.16 -39.34
N GLN A 100 -31.05 5.19 -40.59
CA GLN A 100 -29.67 4.83 -40.89
C GLN A 100 -28.66 5.76 -40.21
N ARG A 101 -28.91 7.09 -40.22
CA ARG A 101 -28.07 8.06 -39.52
C ARG A 101 -28.09 7.82 -38.01
N ALA A 102 -29.26 7.65 -37.41
CA ALA A 102 -29.38 7.35 -35.98
C ALA A 102 -28.63 6.06 -35.59
N GLN A 103 -28.68 5.02 -36.43
CA GLN A 103 -27.91 3.78 -36.22
C GLN A 103 -26.40 4.03 -36.29
N GLN A 104 -25.94 4.81 -37.27
CA GLN A 104 -24.52 5.16 -37.41
C GLN A 104 -24.03 5.99 -36.22
N ASP A 105 -24.78 7.00 -35.80
CA ASP A 105 -24.46 7.87 -34.67
C ASP A 105 -24.42 7.05 -33.37
N SER A 106 -25.38 6.15 -33.14
CA SER A 106 -25.41 5.26 -31.98
C SER A 106 -24.23 4.28 -31.98
N THR A 107 -23.88 3.71 -33.14
CA THR A 107 -22.73 2.80 -33.26
C THR A 107 -21.42 3.53 -33.01
N ALA A 108 -21.28 4.76 -33.51
CA ALA A 108 -20.11 5.61 -33.26
C ALA A 108 -19.98 5.98 -31.77
N ALA A 109 -21.09 6.33 -31.12
CA ALA A 109 -21.12 6.63 -29.69
C ALA A 109 -20.72 5.43 -28.82
N LEU A 110 -21.20 4.22 -29.16
CA LEU A 110 -20.76 2.97 -28.53
C LEU A 110 -19.26 2.71 -28.74
N GLY A 111 -18.75 3.00 -29.95
CA GLY A 111 -17.32 2.91 -30.25
C GLY A 111 -16.48 3.82 -29.36
N GLN A 112 -16.91 5.07 -29.14
CA GLN A 112 -16.23 5.98 -28.21
C GLN A 112 -16.29 5.46 -26.77
N ARG A 113 -17.45 4.98 -26.34
CA ARG A 113 -17.64 4.44 -24.99
C ARG A 113 -16.73 3.23 -24.72
N LEU A 114 -16.56 2.35 -25.71
CA LEU A 114 -15.64 1.21 -25.62
C LEU A 114 -14.19 1.65 -25.41
N GLN A 115 -13.75 2.74 -26.05
CA GLN A 115 -12.40 3.29 -25.84
C GLN A 115 -12.24 3.78 -24.41
N ASP A 116 -13.23 4.50 -23.88
CA ASP A 116 -13.20 5.00 -22.50
C ASP A 116 -13.16 3.85 -21.48
N ILE A 117 -14.00 2.83 -21.66
CA ILE A 117 -14.02 1.65 -20.78
C ILE A 117 -12.69 0.91 -20.87
N HIS A 118 -12.15 0.74 -22.08
CA HIS A 118 -10.85 0.09 -22.28
C HIS A 118 -9.73 0.84 -21.56
N PHE A 119 -9.70 2.17 -21.65
CA PHE A 119 -8.73 3.01 -20.94
C PHE A 119 -8.77 2.74 -19.43
N TRP A 120 -9.95 2.88 -18.79
CA TRP A 120 -10.05 2.67 -17.35
C TRP A 120 -9.76 1.23 -16.93
N LYS A 121 -10.15 0.24 -17.74
CA LYS A 121 -9.79 -1.16 -17.51
C LYS A 121 -8.27 -1.35 -17.52
N ALA A 122 -7.56 -0.76 -18.48
CA ALA A 122 -6.11 -0.88 -18.57
C ALA A 122 -5.40 -0.19 -17.40
N GLU A 123 -5.84 1.02 -17.03
CA GLU A 123 -5.26 1.75 -15.88
C GLU A 123 -5.50 1.02 -14.56
N LEU A 124 -6.71 0.50 -14.33
CA LEU A 124 -7.01 -0.31 -13.14
C LEU A 124 -6.17 -1.59 -13.10
N GLN A 125 -6.01 -2.28 -14.23
CA GLN A 125 -5.19 -3.48 -14.31
C GLN A 125 -3.74 -3.19 -13.93
N LYS A 126 -3.18 -2.12 -14.49
CA LYS A 126 -1.82 -1.68 -14.18
C LYS A 126 -1.66 -1.40 -12.69
N GLU A 127 -2.59 -0.66 -12.07
CA GLU A 127 -2.48 -0.37 -10.63
C GLU A 127 -2.62 -1.60 -9.74
N ILE A 128 -3.43 -2.59 -10.14
CA ILE A 128 -3.53 -3.88 -9.45
C ILE A 128 -2.19 -4.63 -9.49
N GLU A 129 -1.55 -4.68 -10.67
CA GLU A 129 -0.24 -5.31 -10.87
C GLU A 129 0.86 -4.58 -10.08
N ASP A 130 0.85 -3.24 -10.10
CA ASP A 130 1.77 -2.40 -9.34
C ASP A 130 1.63 -2.63 -7.82
N LEU A 131 0.40 -2.63 -7.28
CA LEU A 131 0.15 -2.92 -5.86
C LEU A 131 0.58 -4.34 -5.47
N ASP A 132 0.34 -5.33 -6.32
CA ASP A 132 0.75 -6.71 -6.07
C ASP A 132 2.28 -6.81 -6.02
N SER A 133 2.98 -6.20 -6.98
CA SER A 133 4.43 -6.18 -7.05
C SER A 133 5.06 -5.48 -5.83
N GLU A 134 4.53 -4.31 -5.45
CA GLU A 134 5.00 -3.54 -4.30
C GLU A 134 4.73 -4.28 -2.98
N THR A 135 3.60 -4.98 -2.87
CA THR A 135 3.28 -5.84 -1.72
C THR A 135 4.26 -7.01 -1.61
N GLY A 136 4.67 -7.59 -2.73
CA GLY A 136 5.75 -8.60 -2.79
C GLY A 136 7.09 -8.04 -2.31
N LEU A 137 7.48 -6.84 -2.75
CA LEU A 137 8.70 -6.17 -2.32
C LEU A 137 8.68 -5.85 -0.81
N LEU A 138 7.56 -5.36 -0.29
CA LEU A 138 7.41 -5.12 1.15
C LEU A 138 7.43 -6.43 1.94
N GLY A 139 6.87 -7.51 1.39
CA GLY A 139 6.98 -8.86 1.94
C GLY A 139 8.44 -9.35 2.05
N ALA A 140 9.28 -9.07 1.06
CA ALA A 140 10.71 -9.38 1.13
C ALA A 140 11.42 -8.56 2.23
N GLN A 141 11.08 -7.28 2.39
CA GLN A 141 11.61 -6.44 3.47
C GLN A 141 11.14 -6.90 4.86
N LYS A 142 9.88 -7.34 4.99
CA LYS A 142 9.36 -7.98 6.20
C LYS A 142 10.21 -9.18 6.62
N VAL A 143 10.55 -10.07 5.68
CA VAL A 143 11.42 -11.23 5.98
C VAL A 143 12.82 -10.79 6.40
N ARG A 144 13.38 -9.71 5.83
CA ARG A 144 14.66 -9.15 6.27
C ARG A 144 14.58 -8.61 7.70
N LEU A 145 13.50 -7.92 8.08
CA LEU A 145 13.26 -7.47 9.45
C LEU A 145 13.17 -8.64 10.44
N GLU A 146 12.43 -9.70 10.10
CA GLU A 146 12.29 -10.91 10.93
C GLU A 146 13.66 -11.54 11.18
N ARG A 147 14.46 -11.72 10.12
CA ARG A 147 15.82 -12.26 10.24
C ARG A 147 16.74 -11.36 11.06
N ALA A 148 16.64 -10.04 10.90
CA ALA A 148 17.44 -9.10 11.67
C ALA A 148 17.07 -9.17 13.16
N LEU A 149 15.77 -9.27 13.48
CA LEU A 149 15.29 -9.45 14.84
C LEU A 149 15.81 -10.75 15.45
N ASP A 150 15.66 -11.88 14.75
CA ASP A 150 16.17 -13.18 15.19
C ASP A 150 17.69 -13.16 15.43
N ALA A 151 18.44 -12.45 14.57
CA ALA A 151 19.89 -12.32 14.71
C ALA A 151 20.31 -11.57 15.98
N THR A 152 19.45 -10.77 16.59
CA THR A 152 19.76 -10.06 17.86
C THR A 152 19.69 -10.95 19.10
N GLU A 153 19.01 -12.11 19.03
CA GLU A 153 18.82 -13.00 20.19
C GLU A 153 20.14 -13.56 20.71
N VAL A 154 21.05 -13.93 19.80
CA VAL A 154 22.36 -14.50 20.18
C VAL A 154 23.25 -13.46 20.87
N PRO A 155 23.49 -12.25 20.32
CA PRO A 155 24.21 -11.19 21.02
C PRO A 155 23.60 -10.85 22.38
N TYR A 156 22.27 -10.80 22.48
CA TYR A 156 21.59 -10.50 23.75
C TYR A 156 21.88 -11.56 24.83
N ALA A 157 21.78 -12.84 24.45
CA ALA A 157 22.09 -13.95 25.33
C ALA A 157 23.56 -13.93 25.78
N ILE A 158 24.49 -13.64 24.86
CA ILE A 158 25.92 -13.52 25.16
C ILE A 158 26.17 -12.36 26.14
N ALA A 159 25.61 -11.18 25.90
CA ALA A 159 25.79 -10.04 26.79
C ALA A 159 25.25 -10.33 28.20
N THR A 160 24.09 -10.99 28.28
CA THR A 160 23.46 -11.38 29.56
C THR A 160 24.27 -12.45 30.30
N ASP A 161 24.76 -13.48 29.61
CA ASP A 161 25.60 -14.52 30.21
C ASP A 161 26.92 -13.94 30.73
N ASN A 162 27.55 -13.03 29.98
CA ASN A 162 28.74 -12.32 30.43
C ASN A 162 28.47 -11.50 31.71
N LEU A 163 27.33 -10.81 31.82
CA LEU A 163 26.93 -10.13 33.05
C LEU A 163 26.79 -11.10 34.23
N LEU A 164 26.12 -12.25 34.03
CA LEU A 164 25.98 -13.29 35.06
C LEU A 164 27.32 -13.88 35.49
N CYS A 165 28.24 -14.13 34.57
CA CYS A 165 29.60 -14.58 34.88
C CYS A 165 30.32 -13.57 35.79
N ARG A 166 30.09 -12.28 35.57
CA ARG A 166 30.73 -11.21 36.33
C ARG A 166 30.18 -11.06 37.74
N GLU A 167 28.89 -11.35 37.95
CA GLU A 167 28.26 -11.41 39.27
C GLU A 167 28.80 -12.58 40.13
N ARG A 168 29.35 -13.62 39.49
CA ARG A 168 29.94 -14.80 40.18
C ARG A 168 31.38 -14.60 40.64
N ARG A 169 31.99 -13.43 40.38
CA ARG A 169 33.36 -13.15 40.83
C ARG A 169 33.43 -13.12 42.35
N GLN A 170 34.55 -13.61 42.89
CA GLN A 170 34.79 -13.64 44.34
C GLN A 170 35.22 -12.26 44.84
N HIS A 171 34.98 -11.95 46.12
CA HIS A 171 35.59 -10.77 46.74
C HIS A 171 37.12 -10.94 46.79
N PRO A 172 37.93 -9.91 46.47
CA PRO A 172 37.62 -8.51 46.17
C PRO A 172 37.36 -8.18 44.69
N ASP A 173 37.40 -9.15 43.77
CA ASP A 173 37.26 -8.95 42.31
C ASP A 173 35.81 -8.71 41.84
N LEU A 174 34.83 -8.86 42.73
CA LEU A 174 33.45 -8.45 42.49
C LEU A 174 33.36 -6.91 42.48
N VAL A 175 33.73 -6.32 41.35
CA VAL A 175 33.75 -4.87 41.14
C VAL A 175 32.97 -4.47 39.89
N ARG A 176 32.33 -3.32 39.97
CA ARG A 176 31.70 -2.66 38.83
C ARG A 176 32.75 -1.95 37.99
N ASP A 177 33.40 -2.70 37.10
CA ASP A 177 34.40 -2.17 36.18
C ASP A 177 33.79 -1.72 34.84
N GLN A 178 34.64 -1.24 33.93
CA GLN A 178 34.22 -0.72 32.63
C GLN A 178 33.51 -1.77 31.77
N VAL A 179 33.90 -3.05 31.86
CA VAL A 179 33.30 -4.12 31.08
C VAL A 179 31.84 -4.31 31.48
N GLU A 180 31.52 -4.25 32.77
CA GLU A 180 30.13 -4.32 33.23
C GLU A 180 29.28 -3.16 32.72
N ILE A 181 29.86 -1.95 32.70
CA ILE A 181 29.19 -0.76 32.20
C ILE A 181 28.88 -0.91 30.70
N GLU A 182 29.85 -1.36 29.90
CA GLU A 182 29.64 -1.53 28.45
C GLU A 182 28.71 -2.71 28.12
N LEU A 183 28.74 -3.80 28.88
CA LEU A 183 27.81 -4.93 28.72
C LEU A 183 26.37 -4.53 29.06
N LEU A 184 26.15 -3.72 30.11
CA LEU A 184 24.82 -3.20 30.44
C LEU A 184 24.26 -2.31 29.32
N LYS A 185 25.11 -1.43 28.74
CA LYS A 185 24.74 -0.62 27.58
C LYS A 185 24.42 -1.49 26.36
N GLU A 186 25.21 -2.54 26.10
CA GLU A 186 24.97 -3.49 25.00
C GLU A 186 23.62 -4.21 25.17
N ALA A 187 23.32 -4.73 26.36
CA ALA A 187 22.05 -5.40 26.62
C ALA A 187 20.86 -4.44 26.48
N GLU A 188 20.97 -3.20 26.96
CA GLU A 188 19.93 -2.19 26.81
C GLU A 188 19.73 -1.77 25.35
N LEU A 189 20.82 -1.54 24.62
CA LEU A 189 20.81 -1.22 23.19
C LEU A 189 20.11 -2.32 22.40
N ILE A 190 20.50 -3.59 22.60
CA ILE A 190 19.89 -4.72 21.90
C ILE A 190 18.39 -4.80 22.20
N ARG A 191 17.97 -4.62 23.46
CA ARG A 191 16.55 -4.61 23.83
C ARG A 191 15.77 -3.50 23.11
N ASN A 192 16.34 -2.28 23.05
CA ASN A 192 15.73 -1.15 22.35
C ASN A 192 15.62 -1.40 20.84
N ILE A 193 16.66 -1.99 20.24
CA ILE A 193 16.67 -2.42 18.84
C ILE A 193 15.59 -3.46 18.57
N GLN A 194 15.48 -4.50 19.41
CA GLN A 194 14.44 -5.52 19.28
C GLN A 194 13.03 -4.91 19.32
N GLU A 195 12.80 -3.95 20.20
CA GLU A 195 11.52 -3.25 20.30
C GLU A 195 11.23 -2.39 19.05
N LEU A 196 12.24 -1.67 18.54
CA LEU A 196 12.15 -0.91 17.29
C LEU A 196 11.79 -1.84 16.12
N LEU A 197 12.54 -2.93 15.92
CA LEU A 197 12.31 -3.88 14.84
C LEU A 197 10.91 -4.52 14.92
N LYS A 198 10.43 -4.87 16.12
CA LYS A 198 9.07 -5.40 16.33
C LYS A 198 7.98 -4.39 15.93
N ARG A 199 8.16 -3.11 16.29
CA ARG A 199 7.22 -2.04 15.91
C ARG A 199 7.21 -1.81 14.40
N THR A 200 8.39 -1.76 13.76
CA THR A 200 8.51 -1.62 12.31
C THR A 200 7.94 -2.82 11.56
N LEU A 201 8.10 -4.03 12.09
CA LEU A 201 7.48 -5.24 11.54
C LEU A 201 5.95 -5.15 11.53
N MET A 202 5.36 -4.66 12.64
CA MET A 202 3.91 -4.43 12.72
C MET A 202 3.43 -3.40 11.69
N GLN A 203 4.19 -2.32 11.48
CA GLN A 203 3.89 -1.32 10.45
C GLN A 203 3.93 -1.95 9.05
N ALA A 204 4.94 -2.77 8.74
CA ALA A 204 5.04 -3.47 7.46
C ALA A 204 3.86 -4.41 7.22
N VAL A 205 3.50 -5.22 8.22
CA VAL A 205 2.34 -6.14 8.14
C VAL A 205 1.03 -5.36 7.91
N ASN A 206 0.82 -4.26 8.63
CA ASN A 206 -0.38 -3.45 8.44
C ASN A 206 -0.41 -2.80 7.05
N GLN A 207 0.72 -2.28 6.55
CA GLN A 207 0.78 -1.68 5.22
C GLN A 207 0.54 -2.73 4.12
N MET A 208 1.06 -3.96 4.26
CA MET A 208 0.75 -5.06 3.34
C MET A 208 -0.75 -5.36 3.31
N ARG A 209 -1.44 -5.30 4.45
CA ARG A 209 -2.89 -5.45 4.52
C ARG A 209 -3.61 -4.31 3.79
N LEU A 210 -3.21 -3.06 4.01
CA LEU A 210 -3.79 -1.90 3.33
C LEU A 210 -3.62 -1.97 1.81
N ASN A 211 -2.44 -2.36 1.33
CA ASN A 211 -2.20 -2.57 -0.10
C ASN A 211 -3.14 -3.65 -0.66
N ARG A 212 -3.33 -4.76 0.07
CA ARG A 212 -4.24 -5.85 -0.34
C ARG A 212 -5.70 -5.39 -0.38
N ASP A 213 -6.16 -4.72 0.68
CA ASP A 213 -7.54 -4.21 0.75
C ASP A 213 -7.82 -3.28 -0.44
N GLN A 214 -6.88 -2.38 -0.76
CA GLN A 214 -7.04 -1.45 -1.87
C GLN A 214 -6.92 -2.14 -3.24
N LYS A 215 -6.10 -3.18 -3.35
CA LYS A 215 -6.03 -4.04 -4.54
C LYS A 215 -7.38 -4.70 -4.81
N GLU A 216 -8.02 -5.28 -3.78
CA GLU A 216 -9.34 -5.91 -3.89
C GLU A 216 -10.39 -4.90 -4.38
N VAL A 217 -10.38 -3.65 -3.90
CA VAL A 217 -11.26 -2.57 -4.39
C VAL A 217 -11.04 -2.30 -5.88
N CYS A 218 -9.78 -2.21 -6.33
CA CYS A 218 -9.45 -2.01 -7.73
C CYS A 218 -9.85 -3.21 -8.61
N GLU A 219 -9.68 -4.45 -8.11
CA GLU A 219 -10.09 -5.68 -8.79
C GLU A 219 -11.61 -5.74 -9.01
N MET A 220 -12.40 -5.31 -8.02
CA MET A 220 -13.87 -5.22 -8.17
C MET A 220 -14.27 -4.23 -9.26
N ASP A 221 -13.72 -3.01 -9.22
CA ASP A 221 -13.98 -1.99 -10.26
C ASP A 221 -13.53 -2.49 -11.64
N TRP A 222 -12.36 -3.12 -11.72
CA TRP A 222 -11.86 -3.70 -12.97
C TRP A 222 -12.79 -4.77 -13.52
N SER A 223 -13.30 -5.67 -12.67
CA SER A 223 -14.26 -6.70 -13.06
C SER A 223 -15.54 -6.09 -13.64
N ASP A 224 -16.09 -5.07 -12.99
CA ASP A 224 -17.28 -4.34 -13.48
C ASP A 224 -17.00 -3.69 -14.85
N LYS A 225 -15.81 -3.11 -15.05
CA LYS A 225 -15.38 -2.55 -16.34
C LYS A 225 -15.23 -3.61 -17.42
N VAL A 226 -14.71 -4.80 -17.09
CA VAL A 226 -14.59 -5.93 -18.04
C VAL A 226 -15.96 -6.41 -18.48
N GLU A 227 -16.90 -6.61 -17.54
CA GLU A 227 -18.26 -7.04 -17.87
C GLU A 227 -18.97 -5.99 -18.73
N THR A 228 -18.88 -4.72 -18.34
CA THR A 228 -19.45 -3.60 -19.11
C THR A 228 -18.87 -3.55 -20.53
N TYR A 229 -17.55 -3.72 -20.68
CA TYR A 229 -16.89 -3.74 -21.99
C TYR A 229 -17.45 -4.85 -22.88
N ASN A 230 -17.62 -6.06 -22.35
CA ASN A 230 -18.13 -7.21 -23.11
C ASN A 230 -19.59 -6.99 -23.55
N ILE A 231 -20.41 -6.37 -22.70
CA ILE A 231 -21.80 -6.01 -23.02
C ILE A 231 -21.81 -4.97 -24.16
N ASP A 232 -21.06 -3.88 -24.02
CA ASP A 232 -21.02 -2.81 -25.01
C ASP A 232 -20.39 -3.27 -26.34
N GLU A 233 -19.40 -4.15 -26.28
CA GLU A 233 -18.78 -4.75 -27.48
C GLU A 233 -19.80 -5.60 -28.24
N LYS A 234 -20.59 -6.40 -27.52
CA LYS A 234 -21.68 -7.17 -28.12
C LYS A 234 -22.73 -6.24 -28.72
N CYS A 235 -23.09 -5.15 -28.03
CA CYS A 235 -24.03 -4.15 -28.53
C CYS A 235 -23.53 -3.48 -29.82
N GLY A 236 -22.25 -3.12 -29.88
CA GLY A 236 -21.62 -2.52 -31.06
C GLY A 236 -21.58 -3.43 -32.29
N ARG A 237 -21.74 -4.75 -32.12
CA ARG A 237 -21.80 -5.72 -33.23
C ARG A 237 -23.20 -5.88 -33.83
N TYR A 238 -24.26 -5.39 -33.17
CA TYR A 238 -25.62 -5.48 -33.70
C TYR A 238 -25.79 -4.61 -34.94
N ASN A 239 -26.54 -5.14 -35.90
CA ASN A 239 -26.92 -4.47 -37.13
C ASN A 239 -28.32 -4.94 -37.56
N ASN A 240 -28.88 -4.30 -38.60
CA ASN A 240 -30.25 -4.58 -39.05
C ASN A 240 -30.50 -6.02 -39.54
N GLN A 241 -29.45 -6.80 -39.81
CA GLN A 241 -29.54 -8.21 -40.22
C GLN A 241 -29.29 -9.19 -39.07
N SER A 242 -29.03 -8.69 -37.86
CA SER A 242 -28.79 -9.52 -36.69
C SER A 242 -30.06 -10.29 -36.31
N THR A 243 -29.94 -11.60 -36.10
CA THR A 243 -31.08 -12.47 -35.75
C THR A 243 -31.56 -12.33 -34.30
N ASN A 244 -30.81 -11.60 -33.48
CA ASN A 244 -30.95 -11.59 -32.02
C ASN A 244 -31.50 -10.24 -31.50
N ILE A 245 -32.05 -9.41 -32.38
CA ILE A 245 -32.66 -8.12 -32.04
C ILE A 245 -34.17 -8.29 -31.90
N GLN A 246 -34.77 -7.63 -30.92
CA GLN A 246 -36.20 -7.66 -30.65
C GLN A 246 -36.66 -6.35 -30.02
N PHE A 247 -37.97 -6.09 -30.04
CA PHE A 247 -38.53 -4.93 -29.34
C PHE A 247 -38.48 -5.16 -27.83
N HIS A 248 -37.95 -4.19 -27.09
CA HIS A 248 -37.86 -4.20 -25.64
C HIS A 248 -38.69 -3.04 -25.05
N PRO A 249 -40.01 -3.22 -24.82
CA PRO A 249 -40.86 -2.18 -24.25
C PRO A 249 -40.35 -1.75 -22.87
N GLY A 250 -40.19 -0.44 -22.65
CA GLY A 250 -39.69 0.11 -21.39
C GLY A 250 -38.17 0.22 -21.27
N SER A 251 -37.41 -0.02 -22.35
CA SER A 251 -35.94 0.18 -22.38
C SER A 251 -35.49 1.64 -22.23
N VAL A 252 -36.42 2.60 -22.34
CA VAL A 252 -36.17 4.05 -22.21
C VAL A 252 -36.31 4.52 -20.76
N LYS A 253 -36.55 3.63 -19.80
CA LYS A 253 -36.62 4.01 -18.39
C LYS A 253 -35.22 4.41 -17.90
N PHE A 254 -35.07 5.66 -17.51
CA PHE A 254 -33.90 6.14 -16.78
C PHE A 254 -34.13 5.92 -15.29
N GLU A 255 -33.24 5.16 -14.66
CA GLU A 255 -33.20 5.02 -13.20
C GLU A 255 -32.57 6.27 -12.59
N GLU A 256 -33.21 6.88 -11.59
CA GLU A 256 -32.69 8.09 -10.91
C GLU A 256 -31.35 7.83 -10.19
N SER A 257 -31.04 6.57 -9.88
CA SER A 257 -29.79 6.14 -9.25
C SER A 257 -28.63 5.91 -10.24
N ALA A 258 -28.86 6.06 -11.54
CA ALA A 258 -27.84 5.80 -12.55
C ALA A 258 -26.68 6.82 -12.48
N SER A 259 -25.45 6.33 -12.65
CA SER A 259 -24.25 7.18 -12.72
C SER A 259 -24.20 7.99 -14.01
N THR A 260 -23.61 9.19 -13.96
CA THR A 260 -23.26 9.95 -15.16
C THR A 260 -21.85 9.54 -15.65
N PRO A 261 -21.48 9.84 -16.90
CA PRO A 261 -20.12 9.59 -17.39
C PRO A 261 -19.03 10.19 -16.49
N GLU A 262 -19.27 11.37 -15.93
CA GLU A 262 -18.34 12.07 -15.04
C GLU A 262 -18.21 11.38 -13.69
N THR A 263 -19.33 10.94 -13.08
CA THR A 263 -19.27 10.23 -11.79
C THR A 263 -18.70 8.82 -11.96
N TRP A 264 -18.94 8.17 -13.09
CA TRP A 264 -18.34 6.89 -13.47
C TRP A 264 -16.83 6.97 -13.64
N SER A 265 -16.31 7.97 -14.37
CA SER A 265 -14.86 8.13 -14.53
C SER A 265 -14.18 8.54 -13.23
N LYS A 266 -14.86 9.39 -12.44
CA LYS A 266 -14.35 9.81 -11.14
C LYS A 266 -14.22 8.65 -10.16
N PHE A 267 -15.15 7.69 -10.17
CA PHE A 267 -15.08 6.51 -9.31
C PHE A 267 -13.77 5.72 -9.53
N SER A 268 -13.46 5.38 -10.79
CA SER A 268 -12.22 4.66 -11.10
C SER A 268 -10.97 5.49 -10.85
N HIS A 269 -11.03 6.79 -11.14
CA HIS A 269 -9.95 7.72 -10.80
C HIS A 269 -9.66 7.76 -9.29
N ASP A 270 -10.69 7.88 -8.44
CA ASP A 270 -10.56 7.95 -6.99
C ASP A 270 -10.01 6.63 -6.42
N ASN A 271 -10.37 5.49 -7.00
CA ASN A 271 -9.82 4.17 -6.64
C ASN A 271 -8.33 4.07 -6.98
N ILE A 272 -7.93 4.46 -8.19
CA ILE A 272 -6.53 4.53 -8.64
C ILE A 272 -5.73 5.47 -7.74
N TYR A 273 -6.26 6.65 -7.44
CA TYR A 273 -5.58 7.62 -6.59
C TYR A 273 -5.32 7.06 -5.18
N ARG A 274 -6.26 6.31 -4.61
CA ARG A 274 -6.05 5.63 -3.31
C ARG A 274 -5.01 4.51 -3.42
N ALA A 275 -5.05 3.71 -4.48
CA ALA A 275 -4.03 2.68 -4.74
C ALA A 275 -2.62 3.27 -4.81
N GLU A 276 -2.45 4.36 -5.56
CA GLU A 276 -1.19 5.10 -5.65
C GLU A 276 -0.70 5.60 -4.28
N ARG A 277 -1.61 6.09 -3.43
CA ARG A 277 -1.24 6.53 -2.07
C ARG A 277 -0.72 5.39 -1.20
N GLU A 278 -1.38 4.23 -1.22
CA GLU A 278 -0.92 3.06 -0.47
C GLU A 278 0.40 2.52 -1.03
N LYS A 279 0.55 2.49 -2.36
CA LYS A 279 1.81 2.15 -3.04
C LYS A 279 2.96 3.04 -2.58
N MET A 280 2.76 4.37 -2.57
CA MET A 280 3.79 5.32 -2.11
C MET A 280 4.10 5.18 -0.61
N ALA A 281 3.10 4.92 0.22
CA ALA A 281 3.31 4.64 1.64
C ALA A 281 4.19 3.38 1.83
N SER A 282 3.93 2.32 1.06
CA SER A 282 4.73 1.09 1.05
C SER A 282 6.18 1.34 0.60
N ILE A 283 6.39 2.08 -0.49
CA ILE A 283 7.74 2.43 -0.98
C ILE A 283 8.53 3.19 0.08
N ASN A 284 7.92 4.21 0.70
CA ASN A 284 8.55 4.99 1.76
C ASN A 284 8.87 4.13 3.00
N LEU A 285 7.97 3.20 3.36
CA LEU A 285 8.21 2.28 4.46
C LEU A 285 9.37 1.33 4.16
N ARG A 286 9.51 0.83 2.93
CA ARG A 286 10.69 0.03 2.53
C ARG A 286 11.99 0.81 2.67
N ALA A 287 12.02 2.06 2.22
CA ALA A 287 13.20 2.91 2.37
C ALA A 287 13.56 3.15 3.85
N LEU A 288 12.54 3.39 4.70
CA LEU A 288 12.73 3.52 6.15
C LEU A 288 13.27 2.22 6.77
N ILE A 289 12.75 1.06 6.36
CA ILE A 289 13.23 -0.24 6.83
C ILE A 289 14.71 -0.44 6.48
N ASP A 290 15.11 -0.11 5.25
CA ASP A 290 16.51 -0.22 4.85
C ASP A 290 17.42 0.68 5.70
N SER A 291 17.02 1.92 5.99
CA SER A 291 17.76 2.81 6.89
C SER A 291 17.84 2.26 8.32
N ILE A 292 16.72 1.80 8.88
CA ILE A 292 16.70 1.22 10.23
C ILE A 292 17.65 0.01 10.32
N LEU A 293 17.61 -0.88 9.34
CA LEU A 293 18.49 -2.06 9.31
C LEU A 293 19.97 -1.67 9.22
N HIS A 294 20.29 -0.62 8.47
CA HIS A 294 21.65 -0.08 8.38
C HIS A 294 22.11 0.50 9.73
N ASP A 295 21.32 1.40 10.30
CA ASP A 295 21.65 2.09 11.56
C ASP A 295 21.80 1.10 12.72
N VAL A 296 20.87 0.14 12.84
CA VAL A 296 20.92 -0.94 13.82
C VAL A 296 22.21 -1.77 13.69
N SER A 297 22.61 -2.09 12.47
CA SER A 297 23.83 -2.86 12.23
C SER A 297 25.07 -2.08 12.66
N GLU A 298 25.13 -0.77 12.39
CA GLU A 298 26.25 0.07 12.80
C GLU A 298 26.30 0.26 14.31
N ASP A 299 25.15 0.52 14.95
CA ASP A 299 25.06 0.68 16.41
C ASP A 299 25.53 -0.58 17.15
N LEU A 300 25.09 -1.77 16.72
CA LEU A 300 25.53 -3.04 17.29
C LEU A 300 27.04 -3.25 17.09
N ARG A 301 27.57 -2.91 15.91
CA ARG A 301 29.00 -3.04 15.61
C ARG A 301 29.84 -2.12 16.47
N MET A 302 29.42 -0.86 16.65
CA MET A 302 30.10 0.11 17.49
C MET A 302 30.08 -0.30 18.96
N GLN A 303 28.94 -0.76 19.47
CA GLN A 303 28.82 -1.18 20.87
C GLN A 303 29.63 -2.46 21.15
N SER A 304 29.61 -3.43 20.23
CA SER A 304 30.44 -4.63 20.33
C SER A 304 31.94 -4.29 20.35
N ALA A 305 32.38 -3.31 19.55
CA ALA A 305 33.76 -2.82 19.58
C ALA A 305 34.11 -2.20 20.95
N ALA A 306 33.22 -1.39 21.53
CA ALA A 306 33.42 -0.79 22.85
C ALA A 306 33.52 -1.86 23.97
N VAL A 307 32.67 -2.88 23.92
CA VAL A 307 32.71 -4.02 24.87
C VAL A 307 34.02 -4.79 24.72
N ASN A 308 34.44 -5.09 23.48
CA ASN A 308 35.71 -5.79 23.21
C ASN A 308 36.92 -4.99 23.70
N GLU A 309 36.94 -3.67 23.50
CA GLU A 309 38.01 -2.81 24.01
C GLU A 309 38.05 -2.80 25.54
N ALA A 310 36.89 -2.71 26.20
CA ALA A 310 36.80 -2.78 27.65
C ALA A 310 37.33 -4.12 28.18
N PHE A 311 36.98 -5.25 27.53
CA PHE A 311 37.50 -6.56 27.89
C PHE A 311 39.01 -6.66 27.70
N ALA A 312 39.54 -6.21 26.57
CA ALA A 312 40.98 -6.23 26.28
C ALA A 312 41.75 -5.48 27.37
N LYS A 313 41.32 -4.26 27.71
CA LYS A 313 41.92 -3.46 28.77
C LYS A 313 41.83 -4.16 30.13
N ARG A 314 40.69 -4.77 30.45
CA ARG A 314 40.51 -5.47 31.73
C ARG A 314 41.41 -6.70 31.85
N CYS A 315 41.63 -7.42 30.75
CA CYS A 315 42.59 -8.53 30.70
C CYS A 315 44.02 -8.04 30.95
N GLU A 316 44.43 -6.92 30.34
CA GLU A 316 45.75 -6.32 30.58
C GLU A 316 45.95 -5.92 32.05
N GLU A 317 44.95 -5.26 32.66
CA GLU A 317 44.98 -4.88 34.08
C GLU A 317 45.13 -6.11 35.00
N LEU A 318 44.41 -7.20 34.71
CA LEU A 318 44.46 -8.43 35.50
C LEU A 318 45.80 -9.16 35.33
N GLU A 319 46.34 -9.23 34.12
CA GLU A 319 47.65 -9.83 33.88
C GLU A 319 48.76 -9.03 34.56
N ASP A 320 48.75 -7.69 34.52
CA ASP A 320 49.72 -6.87 35.25
C ASP A 320 49.63 -7.06 36.77
N ALA A 321 48.41 -7.08 37.32
CA ALA A 321 48.20 -7.36 38.74
C ALA A 321 48.73 -8.74 39.15
N LYS A 322 48.45 -9.77 38.34
CA LYS A 322 48.95 -11.14 38.55
C LYS A 322 50.48 -11.18 38.53
N HIS A 323 51.12 -10.62 37.51
CA HIS A 323 52.59 -10.58 37.41
C HIS A 323 53.22 -9.89 38.63
N LYS A 324 52.63 -8.79 39.11
CA LYS A 324 53.08 -8.10 40.33
C LYS A 324 52.96 -9.00 41.56
N LEU A 325 51.83 -9.69 41.73
CA LEU A 325 51.61 -10.59 42.86
C LEU A 325 52.57 -11.78 42.83
N GLU A 326 52.82 -12.38 41.67
CA GLU A 326 53.80 -13.45 41.49
C GLU A 326 55.22 -13.00 41.82
N PHE A 327 55.60 -11.78 41.41
CA PHE A 327 56.88 -11.16 41.73
C PHE A 327 57.05 -10.97 43.26
N TYR A 328 56.05 -10.37 43.93
CA TYR A 328 56.10 -10.15 45.38
C TYR A 328 56.06 -11.46 46.17
N LEU A 329 55.32 -12.46 45.71
CA LEU A 329 55.30 -13.79 46.31
C LEU A 329 56.71 -14.41 46.28
N LYS A 330 57.37 -14.38 45.12
CA LYS A 330 58.74 -14.90 44.97
C LYS A 330 59.72 -14.19 45.91
N ASN A 331 59.64 -12.85 45.99
CA ASN A 331 60.53 -12.08 46.86
C ASN A 331 60.26 -12.34 48.35
N THR A 332 59.00 -12.43 48.74
CA THR A 332 58.62 -12.73 50.14
C THR A 332 59.09 -14.12 50.54
N LEU A 333 58.93 -15.12 49.68
CA LEU A 333 59.43 -16.47 49.94
C LEU A 333 60.96 -16.52 50.08
N LYS A 334 61.67 -15.75 49.26
CA LYS A 334 63.13 -15.61 49.39
C LYS A 334 63.50 -14.97 50.73
N GLU A 335 62.87 -13.87 51.08
CA GLU A 335 63.12 -13.18 52.36
C GLU A 335 62.83 -14.08 53.56
N ILE A 336 61.75 -14.88 53.52
CA ILE A 336 61.47 -15.89 54.55
C ILE A 336 62.65 -16.86 54.69
N GLY A 337 63.15 -17.40 53.58
CA GLY A 337 64.31 -18.30 53.59
C GLY A 337 65.58 -17.63 54.12
N ASP A 338 65.85 -16.40 53.72
CA ASP A 338 67.01 -15.61 54.20
C ASP A 338 66.89 -15.34 55.71
N GLN A 339 65.69 -15.03 56.22
CA GLN A 339 65.43 -14.84 57.64
C GLN A 339 65.55 -16.15 58.44
N GLU A 340 65.08 -17.28 57.90
CA GLU A 340 65.25 -18.61 58.52
C GLU A 340 66.73 -18.97 58.65
N ALA A 341 67.53 -18.71 57.60
CA ALA A 341 68.98 -18.91 57.63
C ALA A 341 69.66 -17.99 58.65
N ASN A 342 69.25 -16.72 58.73
CA ASN A 342 69.75 -15.78 59.73
C ASN A 342 69.44 -16.24 61.16
N ILE A 343 68.22 -16.71 61.43
CA ILE A 343 67.83 -17.27 62.73
C ILE A 343 68.71 -18.48 63.08
N ALA A 344 68.95 -19.37 62.12
CA ALA A 344 69.82 -20.53 62.33
C ALA A 344 71.27 -20.11 62.66
N ALA A 345 71.81 -19.13 61.91
CA ALA A 345 73.14 -18.58 62.16
C ALA A 345 73.25 -17.92 63.55
N LEU A 346 72.24 -17.15 63.97
CA LEU A 346 72.19 -16.54 65.30
C LEU A 346 72.12 -17.58 66.41
N LYS A 347 71.30 -18.64 66.26
CA LYS A 347 71.24 -19.75 67.22
C LYS A 347 72.60 -20.46 67.34
N GLN A 348 73.27 -20.68 66.22
CA GLN A 348 74.61 -21.26 66.20
C GLN A 348 75.62 -20.35 66.90
N ALA A 349 75.62 -19.04 66.61
CA ALA A 349 76.51 -18.07 67.23
C ALA A 349 76.28 -17.93 68.75
N ILE A 350 75.05 -18.11 69.24
CA ILE A 350 74.75 -18.18 70.68
C ILE A 350 75.39 -19.44 71.27
N LYS A 351 75.15 -20.61 70.66
CA LYS A 351 75.69 -21.90 71.10
C LYS A 351 77.23 -21.90 71.15
N ASP A 352 77.87 -21.29 70.15
CA ASP A 352 79.33 -21.16 70.08
C ASP A 352 79.89 -20.32 71.26
N LYS A 353 79.11 -19.36 71.79
CA LYS A 353 79.47 -18.54 72.95
C LYS A 353 79.17 -19.20 74.30
N GLU A 354 78.29 -20.19 74.35
CA GLU A 354 77.95 -20.89 75.60
C GLU A 354 79.16 -21.59 76.24
N THR A 355 80.00 -22.25 75.44
CA THR A 355 81.15 -23.00 75.97
C THR A 355 82.21 -22.08 76.58
N PRO A 356 82.69 -21.01 75.90
CA PRO A 356 83.56 -20.02 76.51
C PRO A 356 82.95 -19.37 77.76
N MET A 357 81.65 -19.06 77.75
CA MET A 357 80.96 -18.50 78.91
C MET A 357 80.95 -19.46 80.10
N LYS A 358 80.66 -20.74 79.89
CA LYS A 358 80.77 -21.79 80.92
C LYS A 358 82.18 -21.89 81.48
N VAL A 359 83.20 -21.86 80.62
CA VAL A 359 84.61 -21.86 81.06
C VAL A 359 84.92 -20.65 81.95
N ALA A 360 84.49 -19.45 81.56
CA ALA A 360 84.69 -18.24 82.37
C ALA A 360 83.95 -18.35 83.72
N GLN A 361 82.70 -18.82 83.73
CA GLN A 361 81.90 -19.02 84.95
C GLN A 361 82.50 -20.07 85.88
N THR A 362 82.91 -21.23 85.36
CA THR A 362 83.55 -22.29 86.16
C THR A 362 84.86 -21.81 86.75
N ARG A 363 85.70 -21.10 85.97
CA ARG A 363 86.94 -20.50 86.47
C ARG A 363 86.67 -19.51 87.61
N LEU A 364 85.66 -18.66 87.49
CA LEU A 364 85.27 -17.73 88.56
C LEU A 364 84.76 -18.47 89.80
N TYR A 365 83.93 -19.50 89.62
CA TYR A 365 83.41 -20.34 90.69
C TYR A 365 84.53 -21.05 91.46
N ASP A 366 85.44 -21.77 90.77
CA ASP A 366 86.53 -22.48 91.41
C ASP A 366 87.47 -21.53 92.17
N ARG A 367 87.70 -20.33 91.61
CA ARG A 367 88.51 -19.28 92.25
C ARG A 367 87.83 -18.65 93.47
N SER A 368 86.52 -18.83 93.66
CA SER A 368 85.81 -18.35 94.86
C SER A 368 86.13 -19.14 96.13
N PHE A 369 86.71 -20.35 96.01
CA PHE A 369 87.12 -21.20 97.13
C PHE A 369 88.54 -20.96 97.63
N ARG A 370 89.23 -19.93 97.14
CA ARG A 370 90.59 -19.61 97.57
C ARG A 370 90.61 -19.23 99.07
N PRO A 371 91.52 -19.78 99.88
CA PRO A 371 91.53 -19.51 101.32
C PRO A 371 92.19 -18.18 101.67
N ASN A 372 91.65 -17.49 102.68
CA ASN A 372 92.24 -16.33 103.35
C ASN A 372 92.67 -15.19 102.39
N VAL A 373 93.92 -14.75 102.46
CA VAL A 373 94.48 -13.62 101.69
C VAL A 373 94.55 -13.91 100.19
N GLU A 374 94.50 -15.18 99.78
CA GLU A 374 94.52 -15.60 98.37
C GLU A 374 93.16 -15.39 97.66
N LEU A 375 92.08 -15.05 98.39
CA LEU A 375 90.81 -14.58 97.80
C LEU A 375 90.93 -13.14 97.30
N CYS A 376 91.92 -12.92 96.45
CA CYS A 376 92.25 -11.63 95.85
C CYS A 376 91.42 -11.39 94.59
N ARG A 377 90.94 -10.15 94.42
CA ARG A 377 90.26 -9.69 93.20
C ARG A 377 91.30 -9.20 92.19
N ASP A 378 91.81 -10.11 91.38
CA ASP A 378 92.82 -9.81 90.36
C ASP A 378 92.18 -9.52 88.99
N PRO A 379 92.96 -8.99 88.01
CA PRO A 379 92.44 -8.66 86.69
C PRO A 379 91.78 -9.84 85.94
N ALA A 380 92.12 -11.07 86.30
CA ALA A 380 91.55 -12.28 85.71
C ALA A 380 90.11 -12.57 86.18
N GLN A 381 89.62 -11.94 87.26
CA GLN A 381 88.22 -12.05 87.69
C GLN A 381 87.28 -11.05 86.99
N PHE A 382 87.82 -10.01 86.37
CA PHE A 382 87.04 -8.91 85.77
C PHE A 382 86.91 -8.97 84.25
N ARG A 383 87.50 -9.99 83.61
CA ARG A 383 87.55 -10.12 82.14
C ARG A 383 86.87 -11.38 81.65
#